data_AF-A0A1Z7YT64-F1
#
_entry.id   AF-A0A1Z7YT64-F1
#
_cell.length_a   1.000
_cell.length_b   1.000
_cell.length_c   1.000
_cell.angle_alpha   90.00
_cell.angle_beta   90.00
_cell.angle_gamma   90.00
#
_symmetry.space_group_name_H-M   'P 1'
#
loop_
_entity.id
_entity.type
_entity.pdbx_description
1 polymer ?
#
loop_
_entity_poly.entity_id
_entity_poly.type
_entity_poly.pdbx_seq_one_letter_code
_entity_poly.pdbx_strand_id
1 'polypeptide(L)' 'MKQIILRTLGVVVGLAMIIAGISVLINPIFDNLNEKLSYSSQILIGSVFVFYGVTGAESIRQYINKRKQKK' A
#
# COMPACT_ATOMS: atom_id res chain seq x y z
N MET A 1 19.32 -6.34 7.39
CA MET A 1 18.82 -5.26 8.27
C MET A 1 18.09 -4.14 7.52
N LYS A 2 18.73 -3.40 6.60
CA LYS A 2 18.09 -2.30 5.84
C LYS A 2 16.79 -2.68 5.13
N GLN A 3 16.73 -3.87 4.51
CA GLN A 3 15.50 -4.33 3.82
C GLN A 3 14.33 -4.61 4.78
N ILE A 4 14.60 -5.13 5.98
CA ILE A 4 13.56 -5.40 6.98
C ILE A 4 12.96 -4.08 7.46
N ILE A 5 13.82 -3.08 7.72
CA ILE A 5 13.38 -1.73 8.12
C ILE A 5 12.49 -1.10 7.05
N LEU A 6 12.87 -1.18 5.76
CA LEU A 6 12.03 -0.70 4.66
C LEU A 6 10.69 -1.44 4.55
N ARG A 7 10.68 -2.76 4.76
CA ARG A 7 9.44 -3.55 4.77
C ARG A 7 8.50 -3.12 5.90
N THR A 8 9.03 -3.01 7.11
CA THR A 8 8.25 -2.58 8.28
C THR A 8 7.73 -1.16 8.08
N LEU A 9 8.55 -0.23 7.57
CA LEU A 9 8.11 1.11 7.22
C LEU A 9 6.99 1.11 6.18
N GLY A 10 7.10 0.30 5.13
CA GLY A 10 6.04 0.15 4.13
C GLY A 10 4.72 -0.30 4.72
N VAL A 11 4.73 -1.28 5.63
CA VAL A 11 3.53 -1.74 6.32
C VAL A 11 2.96 -0.65 7.23
N VAL A 12 3.79 0.00 8.05
CA VAL A 12 3.35 1.04 8.99
C VAL A 12 2.74 2.23 8.26
N VAL A 13 3.41 2.72 7.21
CA VAL A 13 2.91 3.83 6.39
C VAL A 13 1.64 3.43 5.65
N GLY A 14 1.60 2.23 5.07
CA GLY A 14 0.42 1.74 4.37
C GLY A 14 -0.81 1.63 5.28
N LEU A 15 -0.64 1.10 6.50
CA LEU A 15 -1.70 1.04 7.50
C LEU A 15 -2.18 2.43 7.93
N ALA A 16 -1.26 3.36 8.16
CA ALA A 16 -1.60 4.74 8.51
C ALA A 16 -2.44 5.42 7.41
N MET A 17 -2.08 5.21 6.14
CA MET A 17 -2.85 5.73 5.00
C MET A 17 -4.27 5.14 4.93
N ILE A 18 -4.41 3.82 5.16
CA ILE A 18 -5.71 3.15 5.15
C ILE A 18 -6.59 3.69 6.29
N ILE A 19 -6.05 3.76 7.51
CA ILE A 19 -6.79 4.25 8.67
C ILE A 19 -7.23 5.69 8.47
N ALA A 20 -6.33 6.56 7.98
CA ALA A 20 -6.67 7.94 7.68
C ALA A 20 -7.78 8.06 6.62
N GLY A 21 -7.64 7.34 5.49
CA GLY A 21 -8.66 7.37 4.43
C GLY A 21 -10.02 6.85 4.90
N ILE A 22 -10.06 5.77 5.68
CA ILE A 22 -11.31 5.24 6.26
C ILE A 22 -11.93 6.24 7.23
N SER A 23 -11.12 6.85 8.11
CA SER A 23 -11.62 7.81 9.09
C SER A 23 -12.33 9.00 8.45
N VAL A 24 -11.82 9.50 7.31
CA VAL A 24 -12.46 10.61 6.61
C VAL A 24 -13.65 10.14 5.77
N LEU A 25 -13.70 8.90 5.30
CA LEU A 25 -14.91 8.35 4.67
C LEU A 25 -16.07 8.19 5.65
N ILE A 26 -15.80 7.84 6.91
CA ILE A 26 -16.81 7.73 7.96
C ILE A 26 -17.31 9.12 8.37
N ASN A 27 -16.39 10.07 8.55
CA ASN A 27 -16.70 11.45 8.93
C ASN A 27 -16.13 12.41 7.88
N PRO A 28 -16.83 12.60 6.74
CA PRO A 28 -16.36 13.47 5.68
C PRO A 28 -16.32 14.93 6.14
N ILE A 29 -15.20 15.59 5.85
CA ILE A 29 -15.01 17.01 6.17
C ILE A 29 -15.75 17.87 5.14
N PHE A 30 -15.71 17.47 3.87
CA PHE A 30 -16.53 18.07 2.83
C PHE A 30 -17.28 16.99 2.05
N ASP A 31 -18.53 17.25 1.69
CA ASP A 31 -19.38 16.29 0.97
C ASP A 31 -19.21 16.46 -0.55
N ASN A 32 -18.00 16.22 -1.04
CA ASN A 32 -17.69 16.32 -2.46
C ASN A 32 -17.21 14.97 -3.02
N LEU A 33 -17.55 14.73 -4.29
CA LEU A 33 -17.25 13.47 -4.99
C LEU A 33 -15.75 13.25 -5.18
N ASN A 34 -15.00 14.33 -5.42
CA ASN A 34 -13.55 14.28 -5.62
C ASN A 34 -12.80 13.82 -4.37
N GLU A 35 -13.26 14.21 -3.20
CA GLU A 35 -12.68 13.90 -1.91
C GLU A 35 -12.93 12.45 -1.53
N LYS A 36 -14.16 11.95 -1.74
CA LYS A 36 -14.46 10.52 -1.61
C LYS A 36 -13.57 9.67 -2.52
N LEU A 37 -13.34 10.12 -3.76
CA LEU A 37 -12.46 9.43 -4.71
C LEU A 37 -10.98 9.50 -4.29
N SER A 38 -10.54 10.65 -3.77
CA SER A 38 -9.18 10.87 -3.26
C SER A 38 -8.87 9.94 -2.09
N TYR A 39 -9.73 9.89 -1.07
CA TYR A 39 -9.52 9.00 0.08
C TYR A 39 -9.66 7.52 -0.27
N SER A 40 -10.55 7.17 -1.20
CA SER A 40 -10.62 5.81 -1.74
C SER A 40 -9.30 5.42 -2.43
N SER A 41 -8.71 6.34 -3.20
CA SER A 41 -7.40 6.14 -3.83
C SER A 41 -6.28 6.02 -2.79
N GLN A 42 -6.34 6.82 -1.72
CA GLN A 42 -5.40 6.75 -0.61
C GLN A 42 -5.43 5.38 0.09
N ILE A 43 -6.61 4.79 0.31
CA ILE A 43 -6.78 3.45 0.87
C ILE A 43 -6.18 2.38 -0.06
N LEU A 44 -6.42 2.50 -1.36
CA LEU A 44 -5.85 1.58 -2.36
C LEU A 44 -4.32 1.63 -2.37
N ILE A 45 -3.75 2.84 -2.38
CA ILE A 45 -2.30 3.04 -2.32
C ILE A 45 -1.74 2.48 -1.00
N GLY A 46 -2.38 2.76 0.13
CA GLY A 46 -1.99 2.20 1.43
C GLY A 46 -1.99 0.67 1.43
N SER A 47 -2.98 0.06 0.78
CA SER A 47 -3.07 -1.40 0.62
C SER A 47 -1.91 -1.97 -0.20
N VAL A 48 -1.49 -1.28 -1.26
CA VAL A 48 -0.30 -1.66 -2.04
C VAL A 48 0.97 -1.59 -1.20
N PHE A 49 1.12 -0.54 -0.37
CA PHE A 49 2.25 -0.41 0.55
C PHE A 49 2.30 -1.52 1.59
N VAL A 50 1.16 -1.86 2.19
CA VAL A 50 1.05 -3.01 3.12
C VAL A 50 1.42 -4.30 2.40
N PHE A 51 0.83 -4.56 1.24
CA PHE A 51 1.10 -5.76 0.47
C PHE A 51 2.60 -5.88 0.15
N TYR A 52 3.21 -4.82 -0.38
CA TYR A 52 4.64 -4.78 -0.72
C TYR A 52 5.55 -4.94 0.51
N GLY A 53 5.19 -4.30 1.62
CA GLY A 53 5.90 -4.43 2.89
C GLY A 53 5.87 -5.87 3.42
N VAL A 54 4.74 -6.57 3.29
CA VAL A 54 4.56 -7.97 3.72
C VAL A 54 5.24 -8.96 2.76
N THR A 55 4.99 -8.90 1.46
CA THR A 55 5.57 -9.85 0.48
C THR A 55 7.06 -9.60 0.25
N GLY A 56 7.52 -8.36 0.36
CA GLY A 56 8.90 -7.98 0.15
C GLY A 56 9.33 -7.99 -1.32
N ALA A 57 10.20 -7.07 -1.68
CA ALA A 57 10.74 -6.92 -3.05
C ALA A 57 11.37 -8.20 -3.62
N GLU A 58 11.91 -9.09 -2.77
CA GLU A 58 12.59 -10.32 -3.19
C GLU A 58 11.65 -11.40 -3.71
N SER A 59 10.43 -11.51 -3.17
CA SER A 59 9.46 -12.51 -3.66
C SER A 59 8.98 -12.14 -5.07
N ILE A 60 8.74 -10.84 -5.32
CA ILE A 60 8.40 -10.31 -6.64
C ILE A 60 9.58 -10.46 -7.61
N ARG A 61 10.80 -10.13 -7.17
CA ARG A 61 12.01 -10.29 -7.99
C ARG A 61 12.29 -11.75 -8.35
N GLN A 62 12.08 -12.68 -7.41
CA GLN A 62 12.18 -14.12 -7.67
C GLN A 62 11.10 -14.60 -8.63
N TYR A 63 9.86 -14.12 -8.51
CA TYR A 63 8.78 -14.43 -9.45
C TYR A 63 9.09 -13.97 -10.88
N ILE A 64 9.57 -12.73 -11.04
CA ILE A 64 9.95 -12.16 -12.34
C ILE A 64 11.14 -12.94 -12.95
N ASN A 65 12.17 -13.25 -12.14
CA ASN A 65 13.32 -14.01 -12.62
C ASN A 65 12.96 -15.45 -13.01
N LYS A 66 12.05 -16.11 -12.28
CA LYS A 66 11.51 -17.43 -12.67
C LYS A 66 10.78 -17.40 -14.02
N ARG A 67 10.05 -16.33 -14.33
CA ARG A 67 9.41 -16.17 -15.64
C ARG A 67 10.42 -15.89 -16.76
N LYS A 68 11.50 -15.15 -16.49
CA LYS A 68 12.56 -14.88 -17.49
C LYS A 68 13.38 -16.12 -17.85
N GLN A 69 13.61 -17.06 -16.94
CA GLN A 69 14.33 -18.30 -17.23
C GLN A 69 13.50 -19.37 -17.97
N LYS A 70 12.16 -19.20 -18.02
CA LYS A 70 11.26 -20.10 -18.76
C LYS A 70 11.05 -19.68 -20.22
N LYS A 71 11.73 -18.64 -20.69
CA LYS A 71 11.66 -18.11 -22.04
C LYS A 71 13.02 -18.26 -22.71
#